data_AF-A0ABD6CNA7-F1
#
_entry.id   AF-A0ABD6CNA7-F1
#
_cell.length_a   1.000
_cell.length_b   1.000
_cell.length_c   1.000
_cell.angle_alpha   90.00
_cell.angle_beta   90.00
_cell.angle_gamma   90.00
#
_symmetry.space_group_name_H-M   'P 1'
#
loop_
_entity.id
_entity.type
_entity.pdbx_description
1 polymer ?
#
loop_
_entity_poly.entity_id
_entity_poly.type
_entity_poly.pdbx_seq_one_letter_code
_entity_poly.pdbx_strand_id
1 'polypeptide(L)'
;MGLDDDAREYHREEPPGKIEISTTKPTNTQRDLSLAYSPGVAAPCRDIDADPTRAYEYTAKGNLVGVVSNGSAVLGLGDIGAQASKPVMEGKGVLFKRFADIDVFDIELDLEDPDEIVDTVRAMEPTFGGINLEDIKAPECFEIESRLREEVDIPVFHDDQHGTAIISGAALVNAVDIVDKEFEDLKVVFSGAGAAAIATARFYTTLGVRKENIVMCDSSGVIGTDREDLNQFKSEFASDVEADTLAEAMEGADVFVGLSVGGIVSQEMVASMAENPAVFAMANPTPEIDYEEAKDARDDTVIMATGRSDYPNQVNNVLGFPFIFRGALDVRATEINEEMKRAAAEALADLARQDVPDAVVKAYGDQPLQFGPDYVIPKPLDPRVLFEVAPAIARAAMDSGCARTEVDLDAYEERLEARLGKSREMMRVVLNKAKSDPKRVALAEGGDEKMIRAAYQMREQGIAHPVLVGG
;
A
#
# COMPACT_ATOMS: atom_id res chain seq x y z
N MET A 1 -15.36 -14.74 -24.75
CA MET A 1 -15.75 -13.86 -23.65
C MET A 1 -14.72 -12.76 -23.59
N GLY A 2 -15.16 -11.52 -23.38
CA GLY A 2 -14.24 -10.43 -23.03
C GLY A 2 -13.93 -10.47 -21.53
N LEU A 3 -12.95 -9.67 -21.08
CA LEU A 3 -12.59 -9.53 -19.67
C LEU A 3 -13.82 -9.23 -18.78
N ASP A 4 -14.75 -8.41 -19.27
CA ASP A 4 -15.99 -8.08 -18.56
C ASP A 4 -16.91 -9.28 -18.32
N ASP A 5 -16.99 -10.21 -19.28
CA ASP A 5 -17.83 -11.40 -19.14
C ASP A 5 -17.19 -12.37 -18.16
N ASP A 6 -15.88 -12.55 -18.24
CA ASP A 6 -15.11 -13.37 -17.29
C ASP A 6 -15.21 -12.81 -15.87
N ALA A 7 -15.13 -11.48 -15.70
CA ALA A 7 -15.30 -10.81 -14.41
C ALA A 7 -16.72 -10.99 -13.84
N ARG A 8 -17.77 -10.87 -14.67
CA ARG A 8 -19.15 -11.11 -14.22
C ARG A 8 -19.40 -12.56 -13.83
N GLU A 9 -18.82 -13.51 -14.56
CA GLU A 9 -18.94 -14.92 -14.23
C GLU A 9 -18.18 -15.24 -12.94
N TYR A 10 -16.95 -14.75 -12.79
CA TYR A 10 -16.15 -14.88 -11.56
C TYR A 10 -16.91 -14.44 -10.30
N HIS A 11 -17.72 -13.37 -10.35
CA HIS A 11 -18.52 -12.92 -9.20
C HIS A 11 -19.84 -13.69 -9.03
N ARG A 12 -20.32 -14.40 -10.07
CA ARG A 12 -21.60 -15.13 -10.07
C ARG A 12 -21.44 -16.60 -9.68
N GLU A 13 -20.28 -17.19 -9.97
CA GLU A 13 -19.97 -18.59 -9.65
C GLU A 13 -20.33 -18.91 -8.20
N GLU A 14 -20.92 -20.09 -7.95
CA GLU A 14 -21.39 -20.43 -6.60
C GLU A 14 -20.23 -20.78 -5.65
N PRO A 15 -20.20 -20.22 -4.43
CA PRO A 15 -21.11 -19.20 -3.88
C PRO A 15 -20.79 -17.79 -4.44
N PRO A 16 -21.81 -16.96 -4.74
CA PRO A 16 -21.60 -15.64 -5.34
C PRO A 16 -20.90 -14.67 -4.37
N GLY A 17 -20.21 -13.68 -4.94
CA GLY A 17 -19.34 -12.78 -4.21
C GLY A 17 -17.94 -13.36 -4.02
N LYS A 18 -17.11 -12.69 -3.22
CA LYS A 18 -15.68 -13.04 -3.08
C LYS A 18 -15.26 -13.41 -1.67
N ILE A 19 -16.17 -13.34 -0.72
CA ILE A 19 -15.89 -13.54 0.70
C ILE A 19 -16.89 -14.50 1.34
N GLU A 20 -16.41 -15.26 2.32
CA GLU A 20 -17.24 -16.09 3.19
C GLU A 20 -16.71 -16.04 4.63
N ILE A 21 -17.60 -16.29 5.60
CA ILE A 21 -17.21 -16.44 7.01
C ILE A 21 -16.98 -17.92 7.30
N SER A 22 -15.81 -18.25 7.85
CA SER A 22 -15.49 -19.60 8.30
C SER A 22 -15.26 -19.65 9.80
N THR A 23 -15.62 -20.77 10.43
CA THR A 23 -15.37 -20.99 11.86
C THR A 23 -13.92 -21.40 12.12
N THR A 24 -13.26 -20.78 13.09
CA THR A 24 -11.85 -21.06 13.44
C THR A 24 -11.68 -22.08 14.56
N LYS A 25 -12.77 -22.43 15.27
CA LYS A 25 -12.79 -23.38 16.39
C LYS A 25 -13.70 -24.56 16.05
N PRO A 26 -13.45 -25.76 16.61
CA PRO A 26 -14.35 -26.90 16.45
C PRO A 26 -15.78 -26.57 16.87
N THR A 27 -16.76 -27.13 16.18
CA THR A 27 -18.21 -26.97 16.45
C THR A 27 -18.96 -28.33 16.35
N ASN A 28 -18.22 -29.44 16.44
CA ASN A 28 -18.72 -30.77 16.07
C ASN A 28 -19.36 -31.53 17.25
N THR A 29 -19.10 -31.12 18.49
CA THR A 29 -19.59 -31.80 19.69
C THR A 29 -20.44 -30.89 20.57
N GLN A 30 -21.23 -31.48 21.46
CA GLN A 30 -21.97 -30.71 22.47
C GLN A 30 -21.02 -29.86 23.34
N ARG A 31 -19.83 -30.39 23.65
CA ARG A 31 -18.81 -29.64 24.38
C ARG A 31 -18.35 -28.44 23.58
N ASP A 32 -18.06 -28.61 22.30
CA ASP A 32 -17.63 -27.53 21.42
C ASP A 32 -18.69 -26.42 21.36
N LEU A 33 -19.96 -26.76 21.15
CA LEU A 33 -21.08 -25.80 21.15
C LEU A 33 -21.24 -25.10 22.50
N SER A 34 -21.03 -25.81 23.61
CA SER A 34 -21.09 -25.22 24.96
C SER A 34 -19.94 -24.24 25.26
N LEU A 35 -18.82 -24.35 24.54
CA LEU A 35 -17.69 -23.43 24.62
C LEU A 35 -17.86 -22.25 23.66
N ALA A 36 -18.29 -22.52 22.42
CA ALA A 36 -18.51 -21.51 21.39
C ALA A 36 -19.70 -20.59 21.74
N TYR A 37 -20.68 -21.09 22.49
CA TYR A 37 -21.86 -20.34 22.89
C TYR A 37 -22.22 -20.60 24.35
N SER A 38 -23.51 -20.60 24.68
CA SER A 38 -23.97 -20.79 26.04
C SER A 38 -23.73 -22.22 26.57
N PRO A 39 -23.28 -22.37 27.83
CA PRO A 39 -22.99 -21.32 28.81
C PRO A 39 -21.54 -20.78 28.79
N GLY A 40 -20.62 -21.41 28.06
CA GLY A 40 -19.18 -21.13 28.12
C GLY A 40 -18.76 -19.73 27.68
N VAL A 41 -19.43 -19.17 26.66
CA VAL A 41 -19.18 -17.81 26.14
C VAL A 41 -19.32 -16.71 27.20
N ALA A 42 -20.05 -16.98 28.29
CA ALA A 42 -20.19 -16.01 29.37
C ALA A 42 -18.87 -15.74 30.13
N ALA A 43 -17.88 -16.64 30.08
CA ALA A 43 -16.58 -16.43 30.70
C ALA A 43 -15.80 -15.29 30.03
N PRO A 44 -15.47 -15.34 28.71
CA PRO A 44 -14.79 -14.23 28.04
C PRO A 44 -15.60 -12.93 28.09
N CYS A 45 -16.95 -12.98 28.04
CA CYS A 45 -17.76 -11.76 28.21
C CYS A 45 -17.55 -11.06 29.55
N ARG A 46 -17.51 -11.79 30.67
CA ARG A 46 -17.25 -11.19 32.00
C ARG A 46 -15.83 -10.67 32.12
N ASP A 47 -14.88 -11.35 31.50
CA ASP A 47 -13.49 -10.91 31.48
C ASP A 47 -13.33 -9.59 30.69
N ILE A 48 -14.04 -9.44 29.56
CA ILE A 48 -14.06 -8.19 28.77
C ILE A 48 -14.83 -7.07 29.49
N ASP A 49 -15.92 -7.39 30.19
CA ASP A 49 -16.65 -6.43 31.03
C ASP A 49 -15.75 -5.87 32.16
N ALA A 50 -14.87 -6.71 32.72
CA ALA A 50 -13.89 -6.28 33.73
C ALA A 50 -12.71 -5.50 33.13
N ASP A 51 -12.27 -5.85 31.92
CA ASP A 51 -11.19 -5.19 31.19
C ASP A 51 -11.44 -5.24 29.67
N PRO A 52 -11.88 -4.12 29.05
CA PRO A 52 -12.20 -4.06 27.63
C PRO A 52 -11.04 -4.47 26.70
N THR A 53 -9.78 -4.33 27.13
CA THR A 53 -8.61 -4.68 26.31
C THR A 53 -8.50 -6.19 26.06
N ARG A 54 -9.17 -7.02 26.88
CA ARG A 54 -9.24 -8.47 26.69
C ARG A 54 -10.08 -8.88 25.47
N ALA A 55 -10.77 -7.94 24.83
CA ALA A 55 -11.37 -8.16 23.52
C ALA A 55 -10.32 -8.61 22.48
N TYR A 56 -9.08 -8.11 22.55
CA TYR A 56 -7.98 -8.55 21.70
C TYR A 56 -7.44 -9.95 22.03
N GLU A 57 -7.75 -10.50 23.20
CA GLU A 57 -7.36 -11.86 23.62
C GLU A 57 -8.40 -12.89 23.17
N TYR A 58 -9.68 -12.55 23.32
CA TYR A 58 -10.78 -13.51 23.21
C TYR A 58 -11.62 -13.42 21.93
N THR A 59 -11.40 -12.38 21.11
CA THR A 59 -12.20 -12.14 19.91
C THR A 59 -11.32 -11.93 18.67
N ALA A 60 -11.95 -11.84 17.50
CA ALA A 60 -11.26 -11.54 16.25
C ALA A 60 -10.79 -10.06 16.14
N LYS A 61 -11.15 -9.18 17.09
CA LYS A 61 -10.87 -7.73 17.02
C LYS A 61 -9.44 -7.40 16.61
N GLY A 62 -8.44 -8.10 17.17
CA GLY A 62 -7.03 -7.85 16.86
C GLY A 62 -6.57 -8.20 15.43
N ASN A 63 -7.41 -8.86 14.63
CA ASN A 63 -7.11 -9.23 13.25
C ASN A 63 -8.19 -8.77 12.25
N LEU A 64 -9.21 -8.05 12.72
CA LEU A 64 -10.40 -7.69 11.95
C LEU A 64 -10.36 -6.21 11.56
N VAL A 65 -10.40 -5.92 10.27
CA VAL A 65 -10.47 -4.56 9.72
C VAL A 65 -11.86 -4.30 9.13
N GLY A 66 -12.40 -3.12 9.39
CA GLY A 66 -13.60 -2.63 8.70
C GLY A 66 -13.19 -1.87 7.45
N VAL A 67 -13.55 -2.37 6.26
CA VAL A 67 -13.42 -1.60 5.02
C VAL A 67 -14.71 -0.82 4.84
N VAL A 68 -14.65 0.50 5.02
CA VAL A 68 -15.83 1.37 5.05
C VAL A 68 -15.84 2.28 3.83
N SER A 69 -16.96 2.30 3.11
CA SER A 69 -17.21 3.19 1.98
C SER A 69 -18.66 3.63 1.93
N ASN A 70 -18.94 4.79 1.35
CA ASN A 70 -20.28 5.17 0.92
C ASN A 70 -20.48 5.08 -0.61
N GLY A 71 -19.45 4.64 -1.35
CA GLY A 71 -19.49 4.48 -2.80
C GLY A 71 -19.55 5.79 -3.60
N SER A 72 -19.14 6.91 -3.00
CA SER A 72 -19.22 8.23 -3.62
C SER A 72 -18.06 8.56 -4.57
N ALA A 73 -16.98 7.77 -4.57
CA ALA A 73 -15.83 7.93 -5.46
C ALA A 73 -15.22 6.61 -5.90
N VAL A 74 -16.04 5.68 -6.40
CA VAL A 74 -15.59 4.32 -6.73
C VAL A 74 -14.74 4.30 -8.00
N LEU A 75 -13.43 4.07 -7.84
CA LEU A 75 -12.48 3.98 -8.96
C LEU A 75 -12.63 5.18 -9.93
N GLY A 76 -12.62 4.93 -11.25
CA GLY A 76 -12.97 5.92 -12.28
C GLY A 76 -14.46 6.03 -12.58
N LEU A 77 -15.34 5.38 -11.81
CA LEU A 77 -16.80 5.37 -12.03
C LEU A 77 -17.50 6.55 -11.33
N GLY A 78 -16.85 7.14 -10.33
CA GLY A 78 -17.39 8.24 -9.53
C GLY A 78 -18.43 7.76 -8.53
N ASP A 79 -19.45 8.58 -8.31
CA ASP A 79 -20.52 8.28 -7.37
C ASP A 79 -21.51 7.27 -7.97
N ILE A 80 -21.41 6.02 -7.53
CA ILE A 80 -22.32 4.93 -7.92
C ILE A 80 -23.13 4.39 -6.74
N GLY A 81 -22.95 4.99 -5.56
CA GLY A 81 -23.61 4.62 -4.32
C GLY A 81 -23.09 3.36 -3.64
N ALA A 82 -23.42 3.23 -2.36
CA ALA A 82 -22.96 2.19 -1.45
C ALA A 82 -23.13 0.77 -2.02
N GLN A 83 -24.34 0.40 -2.47
CA GLN A 83 -24.64 -0.96 -2.94
C GLN A 83 -23.83 -1.37 -4.19
N ALA A 84 -23.57 -0.43 -5.10
CA ALA A 84 -22.82 -0.72 -6.32
C ALA A 84 -21.30 -0.77 -6.07
N SER A 85 -20.82 -0.15 -4.99
CA SER A 85 -19.41 -0.23 -4.55
C SER A 85 -19.03 -1.59 -3.97
N LYS A 86 -19.99 -2.39 -3.52
CA LYS A 86 -19.77 -3.66 -2.81
C LYS A 86 -18.75 -4.61 -3.46
N PRO A 87 -18.77 -4.86 -4.79
CA PRO A 87 -17.75 -5.70 -5.40
C PRO A 87 -16.34 -5.15 -5.18
N VAL A 88 -16.12 -3.83 -5.17
CA VAL A 88 -14.79 -3.26 -4.90
C VAL A 88 -14.39 -3.51 -3.45
N MET A 89 -15.30 -3.30 -2.50
CA MET A 89 -15.06 -3.51 -1.06
C MET A 89 -14.76 -4.97 -0.70
N GLU A 90 -15.53 -5.92 -1.24
CA GLU A 90 -15.19 -7.36 -1.12
C GLU A 90 -13.81 -7.66 -1.71
N GLY A 91 -13.45 -6.98 -2.80
CA GLY A 91 -12.14 -7.08 -3.43
C GLY A 91 -11.02 -6.66 -2.48
N LYS A 92 -11.18 -5.54 -1.77
CA LYS A 92 -10.24 -5.10 -0.73
C LYS A 92 -10.10 -6.14 0.37
N GLY A 93 -11.21 -6.75 0.80
CA GLY A 93 -11.20 -7.87 1.74
C GLY A 93 -10.36 -9.06 1.28
N VAL A 94 -10.49 -9.46 0.00
CA VAL A 94 -9.66 -10.52 -0.60
C VAL A 94 -8.18 -10.15 -0.54
N LEU A 95 -7.81 -8.91 -0.86
CA LEU A 95 -6.42 -8.47 -0.87
C LEU A 95 -5.82 -8.45 0.55
N PHE A 96 -6.53 -7.89 1.54
CA PHE A 96 -6.16 -7.96 2.96
C PHE A 96 -5.89 -9.40 3.40
N LYS A 97 -6.82 -10.31 3.10
CA LYS A 97 -6.69 -11.71 3.50
C LYS A 97 -5.55 -12.42 2.80
N ARG A 98 -5.42 -12.22 1.48
CA ARG A 98 -4.45 -12.94 0.63
C ARG A 98 -3.01 -12.55 0.92
N PHE A 99 -2.76 -11.27 1.18
CA PHE A 99 -1.41 -10.71 1.30
C PHE A 99 -0.94 -10.56 2.75
N ALA A 100 -1.86 -10.35 3.69
CA ALA A 100 -1.52 -10.03 5.07
C ALA A 100 -2.23 -10.89 6.13
N ASP A 101 -3.04 -11.88 5.72
CA ASP A 101 -3.86 -12.72 6.63
C ASP A 101 -4.73 -11.86 7.58
N ILE A 102 -5.28 -10.77 7.06
CA ILE A 102 -6.20 -9.89 7.78
C ILE A 102 -7.63 -10.26 7.40
N ASP A 103 -8.48 -10.41 8.41
CA ASP A 103 -9.91 -10.65 8.21
C ASP A 103 -10.62 -9.30 8.02
N VAL A 104 -11.61 -9.27 7.15
CA VAL A 104 -12.30 -8.02 6.79
C VAL A 104 -13.80 -8.21 6.84
N PHE A 105 -14.50 -7.19 7.35
CA PHE A 105 -15.87 -6.92 6.96
C PHE A 105 -15.90 -5.66 6.11
N ASP A 106 -16.49 -5.78 4.92
CA ASP A 106 -16.88 -4.68 4.07
C ASP A 106 -18.20 -4.06 4.58
N ILE A 107 -18.21 -2.74 4.70
CA ILE A 107 -19.29 -1.95 5.28
C ILE A 107 -19.64 -0.82 4.32
N GLU A 108 -20.67 -1.05 3.50
CA GLU A 108 -21.22 -0.05 2.59
C GLU A 108 -22.29 0.80 3.29
N LEU A 109 -21.99 2.07 3.55
CA LEU A 109 -22.89 3.01 4.22
C LEU A 109 -23.68 3.83 3.19
N ASP A 110 -25.00 3.68 3.18
CA ASP A 110 -25.89 4.53 2.37
C ASP A 110 -26.13 5.89 3.05
N LEU A 111 -25.05 6.64 3.25
CA LEU A 111 -24.99 7.94 3.94
C LEU A 111 -24.15 8.92 3.12
N GLU A 112 -24.64 10.15 2.99
CA GLU A 112 -23.94 11.24 2.29
C GLU A 112 -23.27 12.22 3.25
N ASP A 113 -23.82 12.38 4.46
CA ASP A 113 -23.35 13.35 5.45
C ASP A 113 -22.07 12.85 6.17
N PRO A 114 -20.95 13.60 6.12
CA PRO A 114 -19.75 13.30 6.87
C PRO A 114 -19.98 13.05 8.37
N ASP A 115 -20.86 13.82 9.01
CA ASP A 115 -21.18 13.69 10.43
C ASP A 115 -21.77 12.30 10.73
N GLU A 116 -22.74 11.87 9.92
CA GLU A 116 -23.42 10.58 10.09
C GLU A 116 -22.48 9.41 9.82
N ILE A 117 -21.56 9.56 8.86
CA ILE A 117 -20.52 8.56 8.57
C ILE A 117 -19.56 8.43 9.75
N VAL A 118 -19.04 9.55 10.28
CA VAL A 118 -18.11 9.56 11.42
C VAL A 118 -18.76 8.91 12.64
N ASP A 119 -19.98 9.33 12.99
CA ASP A 119 -20.71 8.78 14.14
C ASP A 119 -20.98 7.27 13.99
N THR A 120 -21.33 6.82 12.78
CA THR A 120 -21.57 5.40 12.49
C THR A 120 -20.29 4.58 12.63
N VAL A 121 -19.19 5.03 12.02
CA VAL A 121 -17.90 4.32 12.09
C VAL A 121 -17.36 4.28 13.52
N ARG A 122 -17.43 5.40 14.23
CA ARG A 122 -17.05 5.50 15.64
C ARG A 122 -17.86 4.53 16.51
N ALA A 123 -19.18 4.42 16.30
CA ALA A 123 -20.02 3.50 17.06
C ALA A 123 -19.64 2.01 16.84
N MET A 124 -19.00 1.69 15.71
CA MET A 124 -18.52 0.34 15.39
C MET A 124 -17.10 0.03 15.91
N GLU A 125 -16.39 1.01 16.46
CA GLU A 125 -15.03 0.86 16.99
C GLU A 125 -14.83 -0.39 17.86
N PRO A 126 -15.75 -0.79 18.78
CA PRO A 126 -15.56 -2.00 19.58
C PRO A 126 -15.33 -3.28 18.78
N THR A 127 -15.87 -3.38 17.56
CA THR A 127 -15.77 -4.56 16.68
C THR A 127 -14.39 -4.70 16.04
N PHE A 128 -13.80 -3.60 15.60
CA PHE A 128 -12.67 -3.61 14.67
C PHE A 128 -11.34 -3.34 15.37
N GLY A 129 -10.26 -3.90 14.83
CA GLY A 129 -8.88 -3.59 15.20
C GLY A 129 -8.30 -2.43 14.42
N GLY A 130 -8.94 -2.04 13.31
CA GLY A 130 -8.61 -0.89 12.47
C GLY A 130 -9.69 -0.63 11.43
N ILE A 131 -9.72 0.57 10.86
CA ILE A 131 -10.68 1.01 9.84
C ILE A 131 -9.93 1.45 8.59
N ASN A 132 -10.27 0.86 7.45
CA ASN A 132 -9.82 1.29 6.13
C ASN A 132 -10.95 2.06 5.45
N LEU A 133 -10.79 3.37 5.27
CA LEU A 133 -11.71 4.19 4.48
C LEU A 133 -11.38 4.05 3.00
N GLU A 134 -12.40 3.93 2.16
CA GLU A 134 -12.25 3.60 0.75
C GLU A 134 -13.31 4.29 -0.12
N ASP A 135 -12.92 4.80 -1.30
CA ASP A 135 -13.84 5.31 -2.33
C ASP A 135 -14.83 6.38 -1.79
N ILE A 136 -14.36 7.29 -0.94
CA ILE A 136 -15.12 8.44 -0.41
C ILE A 136 -14.65 9.72 -1.11
N LYS A 137 -15.58 10.51 -1.66
CA LYS A 137 -15.25 11.71 -2.43
C LYS A 137 -14.58 12.80 -1.59
N ALA A 138 -13.82 13.66 -2.26
CA ALA A 138 -13.31 14.91 -1.69
C ALA A 138 -14.35 16.05 -1.85
N PRO A 139 -14.39 17.01 -0.92
CA PRO A 139 -13.50 17.18 0.25
C PRO A 139 -13.90 16.36 1.50
N GLU A 140 -15.05 15.69 1.50
CA GLU A 140 -15.64 15.02 2.67
C GLU A 140 -14.71 13.97 3.28
N CYS A 141 -13.99 13.20 2.46
CA CYS A 141 -13.04 12.18 2.91
C CYS A 141 -11.95 12.74 3.85
N PHE A 142 -11.53 14.00 3.69
CA PHE A 142 -10.53 14.62 4.57
C PHE A 142 -11.09 14.87 5.97
N GLU A 143 -12.31 15.39 6.03
CA GLU A 143 -12.98 15.66 7.30
C GLU A 143 -13.28 14.34 8.04
N ILE A 144 -13.83 13.36 7.32
CA ILE A 144 -14.16 12.04 7.86
C ILE A 144 -12.90 11.37 8.44
N GLU A 145 -11.81 11.33 7.68
CA GLU A 145 -10.57 10.72 8.16
C GLU A 145 -9.98 11.47 9.35
N SER A 146 -9.87 12.81 9.26
CA SER A 146 -9.28 13.62 10.34
C SER A 146 -10.03 13.42 11.66
N ARG A 147 -11.36 13.47 11.61
CA ARG A 147 -12.20 13.29 12.79
C ARG A 147 -12.13 11.88 13.32
N LEU A 148 -12.19 10.86 12.47
CA LEU A 148 -12.08 9.47 12.93
C LEU A 148 -10.73 9.21 13.59
N ARG A 149 -9.62 9.74 13.06
CA ARG A 149 -8.30 9.63 13.70
C ARG A 149 -8.24 10.27 15.09
N GLU A 150 -9.03 11.33 15.33
CA GLU A 150 -9.09 12.02 16.62
C GLU A 150 -10.10 11.39 17.60
N GLU A 151 -11.18 10.79 17.08
CA GLU A 151 -12.33 10.35 17.87
C GLU A 151 -12.34 8.86 18.24
N VAL A 152 -11.51 8.03 17.60
CA VAL A 152 -11.41 6.57 17.87
C VAL A 152 -10.01 6.17 18.33
N ASP A 153 -9.92 5.06 19.05
CA ASP A 153 -8.68 4.52 19.63
C ASP A 153 -8.21 3.28 18.84
N ILE A 154 -8.35 3.29 17.52
CA ILE A 154 -7.87 2.25 16.58
C ILE A 154 -7.35 2.94 15.30
N PRO A 155 -6.41 2.32 14.56
CA PRO A 155 -5.86 2.91 13.35
C PRO A 155 -6.93 3.09 12.28
N VAL A 156 -7.04 4.33 11.78
CA VAL A 156 -7.87 4.73 10.65
C VAL A 156 -6.95 5.13 9.50
N PHE A 157 -7.22 4.62 8.31
CA PHE A 157 -6.41 4.88 7.12
C PHE A 157 -7.30 4.99 5.89
N HIS A 158 -7.19 6.09 5.15
CA HIS A 158 -7.82 6.21 3.84
C HIS A 158 -6.87 5.76 2.72
N ASP A 159 -7.18 4.66 2.05
CA ASP A 159 -6.25 4.04 1.07
C ASP A 159 -6.03 4.93 -0.17
N ASP A 160 -7.09 5.52 -0.72
CA ASP A 160 -6.96 6.38 -1.91
C ASP A 160 -6.07 7.62 -1.68
N GLN A 161 -6.03 8.10 -0.43
CA GLN A 161 -5.18 9.23 -0.03
C GLN A 161 -3.75 8.78 0.23
N HIS A 162 -3.57 7.92 1.23
CA HIS A 162 -2.24 7.62 1.77
C HIS A 162 -1.57 6.45 1.07
N GLY A 163 -2.33 5.48 0.55
CA GLY A 163 -1.78 4.37 -0.22
C GLY A 163 -1.02 4.88 -1.44
N THR A 164 -1.67 5.70 -2.26
CA THR A 164 -1.06 6.36 -3.43
C THR A 164 0.18 7.17 -3.04
N ALA A 165 0.09 7.94 -1.96
CA ALA A 165 1.19 8.77 -1.46
C ALA A 165 2.42 7.94 -1.08
N ILE A 166 2.22 6.85 -0.33
CA ILE A 166 3.31 6.00 0.17
C ILE A 166 3.98 5.26 -0.99
N ILE A 167 3.21 4.65 -1.90
CA ILE A 167 3.79 3.85 -3.00
C ILE A 167 4.50 4.75 -4.01
N SER A 168 3.90 5.89 -4.36
CA SER A 168 4.57 6.86 -5.24
C SER A 168 5.77 7.52 -4.55
N GLY A 169 5.73 7.71 -3.23
CA GLY A 169 6.87 8.18 -2.46
C GLY A 169 8.04 7.18 -2.42
N ALA A 170 7.76 5.88 -2.32
CA ALA A 170 8.78 4.84 -2.48
C ALA A 170 9.43 4.90 -3.87
N ALA A 171 8.61 5.09 -4.91
CA ALA A 171 9.08 5.33 -6.28
C ALA A 171 9.99 6.56 -6.34
N LEU A 172 9.58 7.66 -5.70
CA LEU A 172 10.32 8.92 -5.67
C LEU A 172 11.68 8.75 -4.99
N VAL A 173 11.75 8.11 -3.83
CA VAL A 173 13.01 7.82 -3.11
C VAL A 173 14.01 7.14 -4.04
N ASN A 174 13.57 6.14 -4.79
CA ASN A 174 14.43 5.43 -5.72
C ASN A 174 14.72 6.22 -7.00
N ALA A 175 13.77 6.98 -7.52
CA ALA A 175 13.98 7.82 -8.68
C ALA A 175 15.05 8.88 -8.41
N VAL A 176 14.97 9.55 -7.25
CA VAL A 176 15.91 10.57 -6.78
C VAL A 176 17.32 10.01 -6.61
N ASP A 177 17.44 8.80 -6.04
CA ASP A 177 18.70 8.07 -5.90
C ASP A 177 19.34 7.74 -7.27
N ILE A 178 18.53 7.29 -8.23
CA ILE A 178 19.00 6.94 -9.58
C ILE A 178 19.52 8.17 -10.34
N VAL A 179 18.86 9.33 -10.18
CA VAL A 179 19.23 10.56 -10.90
C VAL A 179 20.22 11.44 -10.12
N ASP A 180 20.67 10.99 -8.95
CA ASP A 180 21.65 11.67 -8.09
C ASP A 180 21.25 13.12 -7.76
N LYS A 181 19.99 13.32 -7.34
CA LYS A 181 19.44 14.62 -6.90
C LYS A 181 19.13 14.61 -5.40
N GLU A 182 18.99 15.80 -4.82
CA GLU A 182 18.54 15.98 -3.43
C GLU A 182 17.06 16.37 -3.40
N PHE A 183 16.31 15.83 -2.42
CA PHE A 183 14.87 16.09 -2.29
C PHE A 183 14.51 17.57 -2.20
N GLU A 184 15.34 18.35 -1.48
CA GLU A 184 15.08 19.78 -1.28
C GLU A 184 15.18 20.58 -2.59
N ASP A 185 15.92 20.11 -3.59
CA ASP A 185 16.12 20.82 -4.86
C ASP A 185 15.11 20.43 -5.94
N LEU A 186 14.26 19.43 -5.70
CA LEU A 186 13.28 18.96 -6.66
C LEU A 186 12.18 20.01 -6.90
N LYS A 187 11.87 20.26 -8.17
CA LYS A 187 10.64 20.92 -8.62
C LYS A 187 9.60 19.86 -8.98
N VAL A 188 8.47 19.88 -8.29
CA VAL A 188 7.42 18.86 -8.44
C VAL A 188 6.13 19.49 -8.93
N VAL A 189 5.60 18.97 -10.04
CA VAL A 189 4.35 19.43 -10.63
C VAL A 189 3.30 18.35 -10.52
N PHE A 190 2.16 18.70 -9.94
CA PHE A 190 1.00 17.83 -9.83
C PHE A 190 -0.06 18.21 -10.86
N SER A 191 -0.56 17.23 -11.60
CA SER A 191 -1.84 17.36 -12.28
C SER A 191 -2.93 16.70 -11.44
N GLY A 192 -3.83 17.53 -10.91
CA GLY A 192 -4.84 17.14 -9.93
C GLY A 192 -4.63 17.84 -8.60
N ALA A 193 -5.75 18.16 -7.94
CA ALA A 193 -5.78 18.76 -6.61
C ALA A 193 -6.91 18.16 -5.74
N GLY A 194 -7.16 16.87 -5.93
CA GLY A 194 -8.09 16.06 -5.14
C GLY A 194 -7.42 15.41 -3.93
N ALA A 195 -8.12 14.45 -3.32
CA ALA A 195 -7.68 13.76 -2.10
C ALA A 195 -6.26 13.16 -2.21
N ALA A 196 -6.06 12.31 -3.22
CA ALA A 196 -4.79 11.66 -3.49
C ALA A 196 -3.65 12.66 -3.76
N ALA A 197 -3.89 13.72 -4.53
CA ALA A 197 -2.85 14.69 -4.88
C ALA A 197 -2.37 15.50 -3.68
N ILE A 198 -3.31 15.99 -2.86
CA ILE A 198 -3.00 16.76 -1.65
C ILE A 198 -2.29 15.87 -0.62
N ALA A 199 -2.76 14.64 -0.41
CA ALA A 199 -2.11 13.68 0.48
C ALA A 199 -0.69 13.32 0.00
N THR A 200 -0.51 13.09 -1.31
CA THR A 200 0.80 12.78 -1.91
C THR A 200 1.77 13.96 -1.77
N ALA A 201 1.33 15.18 -2.04
CA ALA A 201 2.19 16.36 -1.87
C ALA A 201 2.58 16.60 -0.41
N ARG A 202 1.65 16.45 0.54
CA ARG A 202 1.97 16.50 1.98
C ARG A 202 3.01 15.44 2.32
N PHE A 203 2.82 14.20 1.86
CA PHE A 203 3.78 13.13 2.10
C PHE A 203 5.15 13.43 1.48
N TYR A 204 5.22 13.96 0.26
CA TYR A 204 6.48 14.34 -0.38
C TYR A 204 7.22 15.42 0.41
N THR A 205 6.51 16.35 1.05
CA THR A 205 7.17 17.31 1.96
C THR A 205 7.75 16.64 3.21
N THR A 206 7.15 15.56 3.72
CA THR A 206 7.74 14.75 4.81
C THR A 206 9.00 13.98 4.39
N LEU A 207 9.13 13.66 3.09
CA LEU A 207 10.35 13.06 2.53
C LEU A 207 11.49 14.08 2.34
N GLY A 208 11.15 15.38 2.31
CA GLY A 208 12.13 16.47 2.19
C GLY A 208 11.91 17.41 1.02
N VAL A 209 10.89 17.20 0.18
CA VAL A 209 10.56 18.15 -0.90
C VAL A 209 10.13 19.47 -0.29
N ARG A 210 10.76 20.57 -0.72
CA ARG A 210 10.38 21.91 -0.27
C ARG A 210 8.98 22.25 -0.78
N LYS A 211 8.11 22.70 0.12
CA LYS A 211 6.71 23.01 -0.19
C LYS A 211 6.60 24.08 -1.28
N GLU A 212 7.48 25.07 -1.25
CA GLU A 212 7.59 26.14 -2.24
C GLU A 212 7.98 25.66 -3.65
N ASN A 213 8.51 24.44 -3.79
CA ASN A 213 8.84 23.83 -5.06
C ASN A 213 7.73 22.92 -5.61
N ILE A 214 6.60 22.81 -4.91
CA ILE A 214 5.44 22.04 -5.35
C ILE A 214 4.45 22.99 -6.05
N VAL A 215 4.10 22.67 -7.29
CA VAL A 215 3.07 23.36 -8.07
C VAL A 215 1.93 22.38 -8.34
N MET A 216 0.70 22.77 -8.05
CA MET A 216 -0.49 21.97 -8.36
C MET A 216 -1.34 22.63 -9.44
N CYS A 217 -1.86 21.81 -10.34
CA CYS A 217 -2.83 22.21 -11.36
C CYS A 217 -4.17 21.52 -11.10
N ASP A 218 -5.27 22.26 -11.13
CA ASP A 218 -6.62 21.70 -11.19
C ASP A 218 -7.28 21.91 -12.56
N SER A 219 -8.56 21.57 -12.69
CA SER A 219 -9.29 21.72 -13.95
C SER A 219 -9.33 23.15 -14.49
N SER A 220 -9.03 24.16 -13.66
CA SER A 220 -9.02 25.57 -14.02
C SER A 220 -7.62 26.13 -14.28
N GLY A 221 -6.56 25.30 -14.20
CA GLY A 221 -5.17 25.70 -14.38
C GLY A 221 -4.35 25.61 -13.09
N VAL A 222 -3.24 26.34 -13.03
CA VAL A 222 -2.36 26.38 -11.86
C VAL A 222 -3.11 26.94 -10.64
N ILE A 223 -2.86 26.37 -9.46
CA ILE A 223 -3.37 26.85 -8.18
C ILE A 223 -2.45 27.98 -7.70
N GLY A 224 -2.75 29.20 -8.15
CA GLY A 224 -2.06 30.44 -7.73
C GLY A 224 -2.57 31.00 -6.40
N THR A 225 -1.75 31.81 -5.73
CA THR A 225 -2.13 32.54 -4.49
C THR A 225 -3.18 33.63 -4.72
N ASP A 226 -3.42 34.02 -5.97
CA ASP A 226 -4.41 34.99 -6.43
C ASP A 226 -5.79 34.37 -6.74
N ARG A 227 -5.91 33.03 -6.74
CA ARG A 227 -7.18 32.30 -6.94
C ARG A 227 -8.10 32.44 -5.72
N GLU A 228 -9.31 32.96 -5.92
CA GLU A 228 -10.31 33.15 -4.85
C GLU A 228 -11.26 31.95 -4.65
N ASP A 229 -11.30 30.99 -5.57
CA ASP A 229 -12.22 29.85 -5.59
C ASP A 229 -11.67 28.59 -4.89
N LEU A 230 -10.59 28.72 -4.13
CA LEU A 230 -9.91 27.60 -3.47
C LEU A 230 -10.57 27.23 -2.14
N ASN A 231 -10.73 25.92 -1.91
CA ASN A 231 -11.02 25.41 -0.57
C ASN A 231 -9.75 25.40 0.30
N GLN A 232 -9.91 25.23 1.62
CA GLN A 232 -8.80 25.28 2.58
C GLN A 232 -7.66 24.30 2.27
N PHE A 233 -7.97 23.14 1.69
CA PHE A 233 -6.98 22.10 1.39
C PHE A 233 -6.17 22.44 0.13
N LYS A 234 -6.81 22.99 -0.90
CA LYS A 234 -6.12 23.48 -2.12
C LYS A 234 -5.28 24.71 -1.83
N SER A 235 -5.77 25.63 -1.01
CA SER A 235 -5.03 26.84 -0.60
C SER A 235 -3.73 26.52 0.11
N GLU A 236 -3.60 25.33 0.71
CA GLU A 236 -2.35 24.89 1.32
C GLU A 236 -1.19 24.86 0.32
N PHE A 237 -1.44 24.43 -0.92
CA PHE A 237 -0.43 24.30 -1.98
C PHE A 237 -0.57 25.37 -3.06
N ALA A 238 -1.19 26.50 -2.74
CA ALA A 238 -1.19 27.65 -3.63
C ALA A 238 0.23 28.17 -3.82
N SER A 239 0.62 28.42 -5.07
CA SER A 239 1.97 28.80 -5.47
C SER A 239 2.02 30.22 -6.02
N ASP A 240 3.17 30.88 -5.87
CA ASP A 240 3.45 32.20 -6.48
C ASP A 240 4.17 32.07 -7.84
N VAL A 241 4.28 30.84 -8.38
CA VAL A 241 4.95 30.58 -9.66
C VAL A 241 4.15 31.23 -10.81
N GLU A 242 4.86 31.95 -11.68
CA GLU A 242 4.29 32.55 -12.90
C GLU A 242 4.10 31.48 -13.98
N ALA A 243 3.04 30.68 -13.85
CA ALA A 243 2.57 29.73 -14.86
C ALA A 243 1.03 29.69 -14.82
N ASP A 244 0.39 29.71 -15.99
CA ASP A 244 -1.08 29.67 -16.10
C ASP A 244 -1.57 28.25 -16.44
N THR A 245 -0.74 27.49 -17.15
CA THR A 245 -1.10 26.16 -17.68
C THR A 245 -0.23 25.03 -17.12
N LEU A 246 -0.73 23.79 -17.22
CA LEU A 246 0.06 22.60 -16.86
C LEU A 246 1.35 22.50 -17.69
N ALA A 247 1.29 22.84 -18.98
CA ALA A 247 2.45 22.79 -19.87
C ALA A 247 3.57 23.73 -19.41
N GLU A 248 3.21 24.97 -19.04
CA GLU A 248 4.14 25.97 -18.51
C GLU A 248 4.70 25.55 -17.15
N ALA A 249 3.85 25.01 -16.26
CA ALA A 249 4.29 24.52 -14.95
C ALA A 249 5.31 23.37 -15.07
N MET A 250 5.16 22.49 -16.07
CA MET A 250 6.06 21.36 -16.32
C MET A 250 7.45 21.77 -16.86
N GLU A 251 7.61 23.00 -17.37
CA GLU A 251 8.90 23.46 -17.90
C GLU A 251 9.99 23.45 -16.81
N GLY A 252 11.02 22.63 -17.02
CA GLY A 252 12.12 22.46 -16.08
C GLY A 252 11.73 21.78 -14.75
N ALA A 253 10.58 21.12 -14.67
CA ALA A 253 10.21 20.30 -13.52
C ALA A 253 11.05 19.02 -13.46
N ASP A 254 11.42 18.58 -12.25
CA ASP A 254 12.15 17.32 -12.05
C ASP A 254 11.20 16.12 -11.96
N VAL A 255 10.01 16.36 -11.42
CA VAL A 255 9.02 15.32 -11.16
C VAL A 255 7.64 15.80 -11.60
N PHE A 256 6.96 14.98 -12.40
CA PHE A 256 5.53 15.12 -12.69
C PHE A 256 4.74 14.05 -11.94
N VAL A 257 3.66 14.44 -11.28
CA VAL A 257 2.74 13.56 -10.56
C VAL A 257 1.32 13.74 -11.08
N GLY A 258 0.86 12.79 -11.87
CA GLY A 258 -0.49 12.73 -12.42
C GLY A 258 -1.44 11.97 -11.50
N LEU A 259 -2.43 12.66 -10.96
CA LEU A 259 -3.53 12.12 -10.16
C LEU A 259 -4.85 12.75 -10.63
N SER A 260 -5.07 12.72 -11.95
CA SER A 260 -6.16 13.46 -12.61
C SER A 260 -6.82 12.65 -13.74
N VAL A 261 -6.84 13.19 -14.96
CA VAL A 261 -7.52 12.62 -16.12
C VAL A 261 -6.50 12.13 -17.14
N GLY A 262 -6.75 10.98 -17.75
CA GLY A 262 -5.85 10.41 -18.76
C GLY A 262 -5.73 11.24 -20.05
N GLY A 263 -4.57 11.14 -20.70
CA GLY A 263 -4.29 11.73 -22.02
C GLY A 263 -4.16 13.26 -22.07
N ILE A 264 -3.84 13.90 -20.95
CA ILE A 264 -3.70 15.36 -20.84
C ILE A 264 -2.24 15.85 -20.96
N VAL A 265 -1.26 14.95 -20.82
CA VAL A 265 0.17 15.26 -20.93
C VAL A 265 0.66 14.83 -22.30
N SER A 266 1.39 15.71 -23.01
CA SER A 266 1.96 15.43 -24.32
C SER A 266 3.46 15.16 -24.26
N GLN A 267 4.03 14.60 -25.33
CA GLN A 267 5.48 14.40 -25.44
C GLN A 267 6.24 15.73 -25.33
N GLU A 268 5.69 16.82 -25.86
CA GLU A 268 6.32 18.15 -25.76
C GLU A 268 6.42 18.64 -24.31
N MET A 269 5.41 18.35 -23.47
CA MET A 269 5.45 18.70 -22.04
C MET A 269 6.52 17.89 -21.30
N VAL A 270 6.67 16.59 -21.61
CA VAL A 270 7.74 15.78 -21.02
C VAL A 270 9.11 16.26 -21.52
N ALA A 271 9.22 16.59 -22.81
CA ALA A 271 10.45 17.13 -23.40
C ALA A 271 10.88 18.48 -22.80
N SER A 272 9.97 19.27 -22.23
CA SER A 272 10.29 20.55 -21.57
C SER A 272 10.76 20.40 -20.12
N MET A 273 10.62 19.22 -19.50
CA MET A 273 11.07 18.95 -18.13
C MET A 273 12.59 19.01 -17.96
N ALA A 274 13.08 18.94 -16.72
CA ALA A 274 14.50 18.88 -16.41
C ALA A 274 15.17 17.59 -16.94
N GLU A 275 16.50 17.54 -16.89
CA GLU A 275 17.27 16.33 -17.26
C GLU A 275 16.92 15.15 -16.34
N ASN A 276 16.79 13.97 -16.94
CA ASN A 276 16.38 12.71 -16.34
C ASN A 276 15.12 12.84 -15.44
N PRO A 277 13.96 13.21 -16.00
CA PRO A 277 12.77 13.48 -15.19
C PRO A 277 12.11 12.19 -14.67
N ALA A 278 11.42 12.31 -13.54
CA ALA A 278 10.48 11.29 -13.08
C ALA A 278 9.05 11.66 -13.50
N VAL A 279 8.35 10.73 -14.16
CA VAL A 279 6.98 10.93 -14.67
C VAL A 279 6.08 9.87 -14.05
N PHE A 280 5.28 10.25 -13.06
CA PHE A 280 4.34 9.36 -12.39
C PHE A 280 2.93 9.62 -12.90
N ALA A 281 2.53 8.96 -14.00
CA ALA A 281 1.22 9.10 -14.63
C ALA A 281 0.25 8.03 -14.10
N MET A 282 -0.47 8.33 -13.01
CA MET A 282 -1.21 7.35 -12.22
C MET A 282 -2.73 7.37 -12.43
N ALA A 283 -3.25 8.16 -13.38
CA ALA A 283 -4.66 8.04 -13.78
C ALA A 283 -5.01 6.63 -14.26
N ASN A 284 -6.20 6.16 -13.89
CA ASN A 284 -6.73 4.86 -14.28
C ASN A 284 -8.10 5.02 -14.98
N PRO A 285 -8.44 4.18 -15.97
CA PRO A 285 -7.61 3.10 -16.55
C PRO A 285 -6.56 3.60 -17.56
N THR A 286 -6.69 4.84 -18.03
CA THR A 286 -5.77 5.48 -19.00
C THR A 286 -4.92 6.51 -18.27
N PRO A 287 -3.57 6.42 -18.33
CA PRO A 287 -2.67 7.37 -17.67
C PRO A 287 -2.69 8.74 -18.35
N GLU A 288 -2.15 9.76 -17.66
CA GLU A 288 -2.01 11.13 -18.18
C GLU A 288 -1.23 11.21 -19.50
N ILE A 289 -0.25 10.32 -19.68
CA ILE A 289 0.52 10.07 -20.91
C ILE A 289 0.81 8.55 -20.99
N ASP A 290 0.82 7.97 -22.19
CA ASP A 290 1.16 6.56 -22.36
C ASP A 290 2.65 6.28 -22.09
N TYR A 291 2.96 5.03 -21.70
CA TYR A 291 4.33 4.64 -21.34
C TYR A 291 5.33 4.86 -22.47
N GLU A 292 5.00 4.38 -23.67
CA GLU A 292 5.91 4.50 -24.80
C GLU A 292 6.05 5.97 -25.22
N GLU A 293 4.97 6.75 -25.18
CA GLU A 293 5.00 8.17 -25.53
C GLU A 293 5.90 8.99 -24.59
N ALA A 294 5.85 8.75 -23.28
CA ALA A 294 6.71 9.45 -22.34
C ALA A 294 8.19 9.03 -22.46
N LYS A 295 8.47 7.75 -22.75
CA LYS A 295 9.83 7.25 -22.98
C LYS A 295 10.40 7.76 -24.30
N ASP A 296 9.58 7.88 -25.34
CA ASP A 296 9.96 8.40 -26.67
C ASP A 296 10.09 9.93 -26.71
N ALA A 297 9.56 10.64 -25.71
CA ALA A 297 9.60 12.10 -25.65
C ALA A 297 11.03 12.67 -25.52
N ARG A 298 12.00 11.86 -25.05
CA ARG A 298 13.36 12.31 -24.73
C ARG A 298 14.40 11.22 -24.98
N ASP A 299 15.65 11.64 -25.21
CA ASP A 299 16.80 10.74 -25.37
C ASP A 299 17.47 10.36 -24.03
N ASP A 300 17.27 11.15 -22.98
CA ASP A 300 17.79 10.90 -21.63
C ASP A 300 16.81 10.03 -20.80
N THR A 301 17.17 9.71 -19.55
CA THR A 301 16.43 8.71 -18.77
C THR A 301 15.11 9.28 -18.25
N VAL A 302 13.99 8.83 -18.81
CA VAL A 302 12.67 9.06 -18.21
C VAL A 302 12.32 7.90 -17.27
N ILE A 303 12.26 8.18 -15.97
CA ILE A 303 11.81 7.23 -14.94
C ILE A 303 10.29 7.33 -14.88
N MET A 304 9.61 6.38 -15.50
CA MET A 304 8.16 6.41 -15.58
C MET A 304 7.53 5.40 -14.64
N ALA A 305 6.49 5.81 -13.93
CA ALA A 305 5.63 4.97 -13.13
C ALA A 305 4.16 5.22 -13.47
N THR A 306 3.33 4.17 -13.43
CA THR A 306 1.89 4.27 -13.75
C THR A 306 1.05 3.41 -12.81
N GLY A 307 -0.28 3.56 -12.85
CA GLY A 307 -1.20 2.62 -12.16
C GLY A 307 -1.34 1.26 -12.84
N ARG A 308 -0.85 1.13 -14.08
CA ARG A 308 -1.08 -0.03 -14.96
C ARG A 308 -0.15 -1.20 -14.66
N SER A 309 -0.71 -2.40 -14.66
CA SER A 309 0.04 -3.64 -14.36
C SER A 309 0.90 -4.15 -15.51
N ASP A 310 0.59 -3.73 -16.74
CA ASP A 310 1.30 -4.13 -17.96
C ASP A 310 2.54 -3.28 -18.25
N TYR A 311 2.76 -2.19 -17.51
CA TYR A 311 3.95 -1.36 -17.61
C TYR A 311 4.95 -1.58 -16.45
N PRO A 312 6.23 -1.20 -16.64
CA PRO A 312 7.19 -1.07 -15.55
C PRO A 312 6.70 -0.13 -14.44
N ASN A 313 7.28 -0.28 -13.24
CA ASN A 313 7.02 0.61 -12.09
C ASN A 313 5.52 0.87 -11.79
N GLN A 314 4.78 -0.19 -11.50
CA GLN A 314 3.37 -0.07 -11.16
C GLN A 314 3.20 0.51 -9.75
N VAL A 315 2.67 1.74 -9.65
CA VAL A 315 2.17 2.30 -8.40
C VAL A 315 0.80 1.69 -8.11
N ASN A 316 0.75 0.74 -7.18
CA ASN A 316 -0.48 0.03 -6.83
C ASN A 316 -0.63 -0.03 -5.31
N ASN A 317 -1.76 0.47 -4.80
CA ASN A 317 -2.04 0.53 -3.37
C ASN A 317 -1.99 -0.84 -2.66
N VAL A 318 -2.11 -1.95 -3.39
CA VAL A 318 -1.92 -3.31 -2.84
C VAL A 318 -0.54 -3.50 -2.20
N LEU A 319 0.47 -2.73 -2.60
CA LEU A 319 1.80 -2.72 -1.98
C LEU A 319 1.84 -2.01 -0.62
N GLY A 320 0.75 -1.32 -0.24
CA GLY A 320 0.65 -0.49 0.95
C GLY A 320 -0.29 -1.09 1.98
N PHE A 321 -1.60 -0.89 1.79
CA PHE A 321 -2.60 -1.08 2.85
C PHE A 321 -2.54 -2.44 3.56
N PRO A 322 -2.37 -3.61 2.90
CA PRO A 322 -2.40 -4.88 3.62
C PRO A 322 -1.27 -4.96 4.66
N PHE A 323 -0.09 -4.49 4.29
CA PHE A 323 1.13 -4.61 5.08
C PHE A 323 1.25 -3.53 6.15
N ILE A 324 0.76 -2.32 5.85
CA ILE A 324 0.62 -1.22 6.81
C ILE A 324 -0.30 -1.66 7.95
N PHE A 325 -1.49 -2.16 7.63
CA PHE A 325 -2.40 -2.67 8.66
C PHE A 325 -1.81 -3.87 9.40
N ARG A 326 -1.09 -4.77 8.73
CA ARG A 326 -0.47 -5.92 9.42
C ARG A 326 0.47 -5.47 10.53
N GLY A 327 1.38 -4.56 10.20
CA GLY A 327 2.30 -3.96 11.16
C GLY A 327 1.58 -3.25 12.30
N ALA A 328 0.61 -2.39 11.96
CA ALA A 328 -0.17 -1.63 12.93
C ALA A 328 -0.99 -2.53 13.89
N LEU A 329 -1.66 -3.56 13.37
CA LEU A 329 -2.47 -4.48 14.16
C LEU A 329 -1.64 -5.34 15.11
N ASP A 330 -0.47 -5.82 14.67
CA ASP A 330 0.37 -6.71 15.48
C ASP A 330 1.02 -6.01 16.68
N VAL A 331 1.18 -4.69 16.63
CA VAL A 331 1.61 -3.85 17.77
C VAL A 331 0.45 -3.10 18.43
N ARG A 332 -0.79 -3.34 17.98
CA ARG A 332 -2.01 -2.67 18.44
C ARG A 332 -1.83 -1.14 18.47
N ALA A 333 -1.32 -0.60 17.37
CA ALA A 333 -1.13 0.84 17.20
C ALA A 333 -2.45 1.57 17.45
N THR A 334 -2.39 2.78 17.99
CA THR A 334 -3.57 3.65 18.19
C THR A 334 -3.94 4.40 16.91
N GLU A 335 -2.96 4.62 16.03
CA GLU A 335 -3.11 5.34 14.77
C GLU A 335 -2.10 4.85 13.71
N ILE A 336 -2.22 5.34 12.48
CA ILE A 336 -1.16 5.27 11.45
C ILE A 336 -0.64 6.68 11.21
N ASN A 337 0.50 7.00 11.82
CA ASN A 337 1.09 8.33 11.81
C ASN A 337 2.10 8.52 10.66
N GLU A 338 2.68 9.72 10.55
CA GLU A 338 3.60 10.05 9.44
C GLU A 338 4.91 9.25 9.49
N GLU A 339 5.45 8.96 10.69
CA GLU A 339 6.63 8.12 10.84
C GLU A 339 6.39 6.71 10.29
N MET A 340 5.21 6.14 10.53
CA MET A 340 4.82 4.85 9.97
C MET A 340 4.70 4.91 8.44
N LYS A 341 4.04 5.93 7.88
CA LYS A 341 3.90 6.09 6.42
C LYS A 341 5.26 6.21 5.74
N ARG A 342 6.17 6.98 6.33
CA ARG A 342 7.55 7.13 5.85
C ARG A 342 8.30 5.80 5.91
N ALA A 343 8.20 5.07 7.02
CA ALA A 343 8.84 3.76 7.16
C ALA A 343 8.34 2.74 6.12
N ALA A 344 7.05 2.77 5.76
CA ALA A 344 6.54 1.93 4.66
C ALA A 344 7.14 2.32 3.29
N ALA A 345 7.23 3.60 2.98
CA ALA A 345 7.81 4.06 1.72
C ALA A 345 9.30 3.70 1.62
N GLU A 346 10.07 3.91 2.68
CA GLU A 346 11.49 3.54 2.76
C GLU A 346 11.69 2.03 2.64
N ALA A 347 10.88 1.21 3.34
CA ALA A 347 10.97 -0.25 3.24
C ALA A 347 10.65 -0.78 1.84
N LEU A 348 9.68 -0.18 1.14
CA LEU A 348 9.39 -0.51 -0.25
C LEU A 348 10.52 -0.10 -1.19
N ALA A 349 11.09 1.09 -0.99
CA ALA A 349 12.20 1.58 -1.78
C ALA A 349 13.44 0.67 -1.61
N ASP A 350 13.78 0.33 -0.37
CA ASP A 350 14.89 -0.57 -0.05
C ASP A 350 14.68 -1.98 -0.61
N LEU A 351 13.45 -2.51 -0.56
CA LEU A 351 13.13 -3.81 -1.15
C LEU A 351 13.35 -3.84 -2.68
N ALA A 352 13.04 -2.76 -3.40
CA ALA A 352 13.30 -2.68 -4.84
C ALA A 352 14.79 -2.71 -5.18
N ARG A 353 15.66 -2.25 -4.27
CA ARG A 353 17.12 -2.28 -4.41
C ARG A 353 17.71 -3.66 -4.18
N GLN A 354 16.96 -4.55 -3.52
CA GLN A 354 17.40 -5.92 -3.26
C GLN A 354 17.25 -6.83 -4.48
N ASP A 355 18.05 -7.87 -4.50
CA ASP A 355 17.98 -8.95 -5.47
C ASP A 355 16.58 -9.61 -5.54
N VAL A 356 15.94 -9.61 -6.72
CA VAL A 356 14.58 -10.15 -6.88
C VAL A 356 14.57 -11.68 -7.05
N PRO A 357 13.89 -12.47 -6.20
CA PRO A 357 13.86 -13.93 -6.29
C PRO A 357 13.32 -14.45 -7.63
N ASP A 358 13.89 -15.56 -8.12
CA ASP A 358 13.49 -16.21 -9.38
C ASP A 358 11.99 -16.54 -9.44
N ALA A 359 11.37 -16.86 -8.29
CA ALA A 359 9.94 -17.13 -8.22
C ALA A 359 9.09 -15.90 -8.58
N VAL A 360 9.55 -14.70 -8.21
CA VAL A 360 8.89 -13.43 -8.54
C VAL A 360 9.14 -13.11 -10.01
N VAL A 361 10.39 -13.21 -10.48
CA VAL A 361 10.74 -13.02 -11.91
C VAL A 361 9.88 -13.90 -12.82
N LYS A 362 9.72 -15.17 -12.47
CA LYS A 362 8.88 -16.12 -13.22
C LYS A 362 7.40 -15.74 -13.24
N ALA A 363 6.88 -15.17 -12.15
CA ALA A 363 5.48 -14.73 -12.08
C ALA A 363 5.18 -13.55 -13.03
N TYR A 364 6.21 -12.81 -13.43
CA TYR A 364 6.12 -11.65 -14.33
C TYR A 364 6.79 -11.89 -15.68
N GLY A 365 6.76 -13.14 -16.18
CA GLY A 365 7.13 -13.46 -17.56
C GLY A 365 8.65 -13.55 -17.82
N ASP A 366 9.44 -13.85 -16.80
CA ASP A 366 10.90 -14.06 -16.88
C ASP A 366 11.71 -12.84 -17.38
N GLN A 367 11.14 -11.63 -17.35
CA GLN A 367 11.90 -10.41 -17.58
C GLN A 367 12.80 -10.10 -16.37
N PRO A 368 14.05 -9.64 -16.60
CA PRO A 368 14.95 -9.28 -15.51
C PRO A 368 14.34 -8.13 -14.70
N LEU A 369 14.13 -8.37 -13.40
CA LEU A 369 13.72 -7.37 -12.43
C LEU A 369 14.95 -6.97 -11.64
N GLN A 370 15.55 -5.85 -12.01
CA GLN A 370 16.76 -5.31 -11.40
C GLN A 370 16.59 -3.82 -11.17
N PHE A 371 16.99 -3.36 -9.99
CA PHE A 371 16.96 -1.96 -9.60
C PHE A 371 17.53 -1.03 -10.69
N GLY A 372 16.75 -0.02 -11.04
CA GLY A 372 17.06 0.93 -12.10
C GLY A 372 15.80 1.68 -12.59
N PRO A 373 15.90 2.47 -13.67
CA PRO A 373 14.81 3.31 -14.17
C PRO A 373 13.49 2.58 -14.43
N ASP A 374 13.56 1.31 -14.82
CA ASP A 374 12.38 0.47 -15.11
C ASP A 374 11.99 -0.46 -13.93
N TYR A 375 12.64 -0.32 -12.77
CA TYR A 375 12.33 -1.06 -11.54
C TYR A 375 12.68 -0.25 -10.27
N VAL A 376 11.85 0.74 -9.96
CA VAL A 376 11.97 1.61 -8.77
C VAL A 376 11.04 1.22 -7.62
N ILE A 377 10.10 0.29 -7.85
CA ILE A 377 9.13 -0.20 -6.83
C ILE A 377 9.01 -1.73 -6.99
N PRO A 378 8.92 -2.49 -5.88
CA PRO A 378 8.72 -3.94 -5.96
C PRO A 378 7.37 -4.31 -6.63
N LYS A 379 7.25 -5.55 -7.08
CA LYS A 379 6.01 -6.03 -7.70
C LYS A 379 4.99 -6.48 -6.64
N PRO A 380 3.67 -6.28 -6.84
CA PRO A 380 2.61 -6.69 -5.92
C PRO A 380 2.66 -8.15 -5.43
N LEU A 381 3.04 -9.08 -6.29
CA LEU A 381 3.11 -10.51 -5.96
C LEU A 381 4.44 -10.92 -5.32
N ASP A 382 5.33 -9.98 -5.04
CA ASP A 382 6.55 -10.26 -4.28
C ASP A 382 6.20 -10.55 -2.81
N PRO A 383 6.36 -11.80 -2.35
CA PRO A 383 5.99 -12.16 -0.99
C PRO A 383 6.84 -11.45 0.08
N ARG A 384 7.99 -10.86 -0.29
CA ARG A 384 8.87 -10.15 0.63
C ARG A 384 8.28 -8.85 1.14
N VAL A 385 7.32 -8.26 0.42
CA VAL A 385 6.68 -6.99 0.84
C VAL A 385 6.08 -7.12 2.25
N LEU A 386 5.47 -8.26 2.58
CA LEU A 386 4.97 -8.53 3.93
C LEU A 386 6.07 -8.48 4.99
N PHE A 387 7.23 -9.05 4.69
CA PHE A 387 8.34 -9.24 5.62
C PHE A 387 9.20 -7.99 5.78
N GLU A 388 9.17 -7.07 4.82
CA GLU A 388 9.88 -5.80 4.92
C GLU A 388 8.97 -4.69 5.51
N VAL A 389 7.76 -4.53 4.95
CA VAL A 389 6.89 -3.39 5.27
C VAL A 389 6.24 -3.54 6.64
N ALA A 390 5.72 -4.73 6.99
CA ALA A 390 5.02 -4.91 8.26
C ALA A 390 5.95 -4.76 9.48
N PRO A 391 7.19 -5.28 9.48
CA PRO A 391 8.16 -5.00 10.55
C PRO A 391 8.62 -3.54 10.59
N ALA A 392 8.81 -2.87 9.45
CA ALA A 392 9.14 -1.44 9.41
C ALA A 392 8.04 -0.59 10.07
N ILE A 393 6.78 -0.89 9.75
CA ILE A 393 5.61 -0.23 10.35
C ILE A 393 5.52 -0.52 11.85
N ALA A 394 5.68 -1.78 12.26
CA ALA A 394 5.65 -2.16 13.67
C ALA A 394 6.75 -1.44 14.48
N ARG A 395 7.96 -1.34 13.92
CA ARG A 395 9.07 -0.58 14.50
C ARG A 395 8.73 0.90 14.63
N ALA A 396 8.28 1.54 13.55
CA ALA A 396 7.92 2.95 13.56
C ALA A 396 6.81 3.28 14.58
N ALA A 397 5.81 2.40 14.72
CA ALA A 397 4.75 2.54 15.72
C ALA A 397 5.26 2.42 17.17
N MET A 398 6.23 1.52 17.41
CA MET A 398 6.89 1.42 18.72
C MET A 398 7.75 2.65 19.02
N ASP A 399 8.51 3.12 18.03
CA ASP A 399 9.43 4.26 18.17
C ASP A 399 8.67 5.59 18.35
N SER A 400 7.53 5.76 17.69
CA SER A 400 6.67 6.95 17.84
C SER A 400 5.82 6.93 19.11
N GLY A 401 5.70 5.77 19.76
CA GLY A 401 4.92 5.58 20.99
C GLY A 401 3.42 5.37 20.76
N CYS A 402 2.96 5.16 19.51
CA CYS A 402 1.55 4.84 19.24
C CYS A 402 1.23 3.33 19.40
N ALA A 403 2.24 2.46 19.53
CA ALA A 403 2.05 1.03 19.81
C ALA A 403 1.59 0.77 21.25
N ARG A 404 0.60 -0.12 21.43
CA ARG A 404 0.17 -0.60 22.76
C ARG A 404 0.83 -1.90 23.20
N THR A 405 1.50 -2.60 22.30
CA THR A 405 2.32 -3.77 22.61
C THR A 405 3.62 -3.74 21.82
N GLU A 406 4.68 -4.25 22.43
CA GLU A 406 5.97 -4.41 21.77
C GLU A 406 6.07 -5.79 21.13
N VAL A 407 6.86 -5.87 20.06
CA VAL A 407 7.22 -7.13 19.40
C VAL A 407 8.72 -7.19 19.21
N ASP A 408 9.30 -8.37 19.48
CA ASP A 408 10.63 -8.70 19.00
C ASP A 408 10.57 -8.85 17.48
N LEU A 409 11.29 -7.98 16.76
CA LEU A 409 11.22 -7.88 15.30
C LEU A 409 11.81 -9.10 14.60
N ASP A 410 12.89 -9.69 15.14
CA ASP A 410 13.49 -10.91 14.59
C ASP A 410 12.49 -12.07 14.70
N ALA A 411 11.85 -12.20 15.87
CA ALA A 411 10.82 -13.21 16.07
C ALA A 411 9.51 -12.88 15.32
N TYR A 412 9.29 -11.61 14.95
CA TYR A 412 8.08 -11.16 14.29
C TYR A 412 8.06 -11.58 12.82
N GLU A 413 9.16 -11.40 12.10
CA GLU A 413 9.31 -11.91 10.73
C GLU A 413 8.99 -13.41 10.65
N GLU A 414 9.53 -14.21 11.58
CA GLU A 414 9.25 -15.64 11.64
C GLU A 414 7.75 -15.97 11.87
N ARG A 415 7.02 -15.11 12.59
CA ARG A 415 5.57 -15.26 12.79
C ARG A 415 4.80 -14.92 11.52
N LEU A 416 5.21 -13.88 10.79
CA LEU A 416 4.60 -13.50 9.52
C LEU A 416 4.75 -14.61 8.47
N GLU A 417 5.92 -15.25 8.40
CA GLU A 417 6.13 -16.39 7.51
C GLU A 417 5.17 -17.55 7.78
N ALA A 418 4.93 -17.86 9.06
CA ALA A 418 4.04 -18.95 9.47
C ALA A 418 2.57 -18.68 9.09
N ARG A 419 2.14 -17.41 9.04
CA ARG A 419 0.78 -17.02 8.64
C ARG A 419 0.48 -17.32 7.18
N LEU A 420 1.45 -17.17 6.28
CA LEU A 420 1.26 -17.38 4.85
C LEU A 420 1.21 -18.87 4.42
N GLY A 421 1.24 -19.81 5.38
CA GLY A 421 0.73 -21.17 5.19
C GLY A 421 1.65 -22.31 5.64
N LYS A 422 1.05 -23.48 5.88
CA LYS A 422 1.70 -24.70 6.40
C LYS A 422 2.92 -25.18 5.60
N SER A 423 2.95 -24.94 4.29
CA SER A 423 4.12 -25.29 3.45
C SER A 423 5.35 -24.45 3.80
N ARG A 424 5.16 -23.15 4.06
CA ARG A 424 6.23 -22.24 4.49
C ARG A 424 6.65 -22.52 5.93
N GLU A 425 5.70 -22.84 6.81
CA GLU A 425 5.99 -23.30 8.18
C GLU A 425 6.85 -24.58 8.19
N MET A 426 6.56 -25.57 7.32
CA MET A 426 7.41 -26.75 7.18
C MET A 426 8.80 -26.41 6.65
N MET A 427 8.90 -25.51 5.66
CA MET A 427 10.19 -25.05 5.13
C MET A 427 11.00 -24.30 6.19
N ARG A 428 10.35 -23.52 7.07
CA ARG A 428 10.95 -22.87 8.24
C ARG A 428 11.59 -23.85 9.19
N VAL A 429 10.92 -24.97 9.53
CA VAL A 429 11.52 -26.02 10.38
C VAL A 429 12.81 -26.56 9.77
N VAL A 430 12.85 -26.70 8.45
CA VAL A 430 14.04 -27.16 7.71
C VAL A 430 15.14 -26.09 7.73
N LEU A 431 14.81 -24.83 7.45
CA LEU A 431 15.77 -23.71 7.41
C LEU A 431 16.37 -23.41 8.79
N ASN A 432 15.56 -23.35 9.85
CA ASN A 432 16.06 -23.12 11.21
C ASN A 432 16.95 -24.28 11.69
N LYS A 433 16.65 -25.51 11.28
CA LYS A 433 17.53 -26.64 11.55
C LYS A 433 18.87 -26.50 10.81
N ALA A 434 18.86 -26.04 9.56
CA ALA A 434 20.09 -25.79 8.79
C ALA A 434 20.93 -24.67 9.41
N LYS A 435 20.33 -23.53 9.79
CA LYS A 435 21.03 -22.41 10.45
C LYS A 435 21.64 -22.80 11.81
N SER A 436 21.01 -23.71 12.56
CA SER A 436 21.54 -24.18 13.86
C SER A 436 22.82 -25.02 13.76
N ASP A 437 23.09 -25.62 12.59
CA ASP A 437 24.26 -26.46 12.34
C ASP A 437 24.65 -26.38 10.84
N PRO A 438 25.16 -25.22 10.38
CA PRO A 438 25.40 -24.98 8.96
C PRO A 438 26.39 -25.98 8.37
N LYS A 439 25.97 -26.70 7.33
CA LYS A 439 26.80 -27.71 6.68
C LYS A 439 27.54 -27.15 5.47
N ARG A 440 28.67 -27.78 5.12
CA ARG A 440 29.30 -27.55 3.83
C ARG A 440 28.49 -28.25 2.74
N VAL A 441 28.01 -27.50 1.75
CA VAL A 441 27.13 -28.01 0.68
C VAL A 441 27.84 -27.82 -0.66
N ALA A 442 28.06 -28.89 -1.41
CA ALA A 442 28.62 -28.80 -2.75
C ALA A 442 27.50 -28.54 -3.77
N LEU A 443 27.61 -27.45 -4.53
CA LEU A 443 26.69 -27.09 -5.61
C LEU A 443 27.38 -27.43 -6.94
N ALA A 444 26.86 -28.43 -7.64
CA ALA A 444 27.56 -29.12 -8.73
C ALA A 444 27.66 -28.35 -10.07
N GLU A 445 26.95 -27.23 -10.19
CA GLU A 445 26.94 -26.38 -11.39
C GLU A 445 27.48 -24.98 -11.05
N GLY A 446 28.75 -24.92 -10.63
CA GLY A 446 29.38 -23.70 -10.11
C GLY A 446 29.44 -22.50 -11.05
N GLY A 447 29.27 -22.73 -12.36
CA GLY A 447 29.20 -21.68 -13.39
C GLY A 447 27.78 -21.25 -13.76
N ASP A 448 26.75 -21.90 -13.23
CA ASP A 448 25.36 -21.49 -13.44
C ASP A 448 25.01 -20.32 -12.51
N GLU A 449 24.47 -19.24 -13.08
CA GLU A 449 24.15 -18.01 -12.33
C GLU A 449 23.16 -18.26 -11.18
N LYS A 450 22.20 -19.18 -11.35
CA LYS A 450 21.23 -19.51 -10.28
C LYS A 450 21.92 -20.23 -9.14
N MET A 451 22.88 -21.11 -9.43
CA MET A 451 23.67 -21.78 -8.39
C MET A 451 24.61 -20.82 -7.67
N ILE A 452 25.20 -19.86 -8.38
CA ILE A 452 26.02 -18.81 -7.78
C ILE A 452 25.15 -17.95 -6.84
N ARG A 453 23.97 -17.53 -7.29
CA ARG A 453 23.02 -16.75 -6.50
C ARG A 453 22.52 -17.51 -5.28
N ALA A 454 22.16 -18.78 -5.44
CA ALA A 454 21.79 -19.65 -4.33
C ALA A 454 22.93 -19.82 -3.32
N ALA A 455 24.19 -19.95 -3.79
CA ALA A 455 25.35 -20.00 -2.92
C ALA A 455 25.54 -18.69 -2.12
N TYR A 456 25.35 -17.55 -2.78
CA TYR A 456 25.42 -16.25 -2.11
C TYR A 456 24.35 -16.14 -1.02
N GLN A 457 23.08 -16.39 -1.35
CA GLN A 457 21.96 -16.33 -0.40
C GLN A 457 22.11 -17.30 0.77
N MET A 458 22.52 -18.55 0.50
CA MET A 458 22.74 -19.55 1.55
C MET A 458 23.82 -19.12 2.55
N ARG A 459 24.86 -18.42 2.07
CA ARG A 459 25.95 -17.91 2.90
C ARG A 459 25.54 -16.67 3.67
N GLU A 460 24.90 -15.71 3.00
CA GLU A 460 24.41 -14.46 3.58
C GLU A 460 23.40 -14.70 4.70
N GLN A 461 22.44 -15.61 4.47
CA GLN A 461 21.41 -15.97 5.45
C GLN A 461 21.88 -16.97 6.52
N GLY A 462 23.17 -17.37 6.52
CA GLY A 462 23.74 -18.30 7.50
C GLY A 462 23.19 -19.73 7.43
N ILE A 463 22.61 -20.15 6.29
CA ILE A 463 21.97 -21.46 6.12
C ILE A 463 23.01 -22.57 5.94
N ALA A 464 24.08 -22.30 5.18
CA ALA A 464 25.10 -23.30 4.84
C ALA A 464 26.44 -22.63 4.47
N HIS A 465 27.47 -23.46 4.27
CA HIS A 465 28.74 -23.10 3.66
C HIS A 465 28.83 -23.68 2.24
N PRO A 466 28.26 -22.99 1.23
CA PRO A 466 28.22 -23.51 -0.12
C PRO A 466 29.63 -23.52 -0.73
N VAL A 467 29.90 -24.58 -1.51
CA VAL A 467 31.10 -24.76 -2.32
C VAL A 467 30.61 -24.97 -3.74
N LEU A 468 30.84 -23.97 -4.59
CA LEU A 468 30.58 -24.10 -6.03
C LEU A 468 31.61 -25.07 -6.61
N VAL A 469 31.12 -26.10 -7.28
CA VAL A 469 31.92 -27.13 -7.95
C VAL A 469 31.56 -27.08 -9.43
N GLY A 470 32.56 -26.91 -10.29
CA GLY A 470 32.34 -26.66 -11.72
C GLY A 470 33.09 -25.41 -12.15
N GLY A 471 33.66 -25.44 -13.36
CA GLY A 471 34.44 -24.35 -13.95
C GLY A 471 33.79 -23.78 -15.18
#